data_AF-A0A1G3BID5-F1
#
_entry.id   AF-A0A1G3BID5-F1
#
_cell.length_a   1.000
_cell.length_b   1.000
_cell.length_c   1.000
_cell.angle_alpha   90.00
_cell.angle_beta   90.00
_cell.angle_gamma   90.00
#
_symmetry.space_group_name_H-M   'P 1'
#
loop_
_entity.id
_entity.type
_entity.pdbx_description
1 polymer ?
#
loop_
_entity_poly.entity_id
_entity_poly.type
_entity_poly.pdbx_seq_one_letter_code
_entity_poly.pdbx_strand_id
1 'polypeptide(L)' 'MLTMLIAVQILGAIGGLLVLIAGFVGSKPFITLKPPASALNAAQLTGVFRLLKTYMSWALLLFALGGIFIMAAFIVFMIM' A
#
# COMPACT_ATOMS: atom_id res chain seq x y z
N MET A 1 30.51 -8.27 5.14
CA MET A 1 29.74 -8.65 3.93
C MET A 1 28.49 -9.46 4.25
N LEU A 2 28.58 -10.65 4.88
CA LEU A 2 27.39 -11.49 5.13
C LEU A 2 26.26 -10.77 5.90
N THR A 3 26.59 -10.07 6.99
CA THR A 3 25.61 -9.33 7.81
C THR A 3 24.91 -8.21 7.04
N MET A 4 25.60 -7.54 6.12
CA MET A 4 25.04 -6.47 5.31
C MET A 4 24.13 -7.01 4.20
N LEU A 5 24.48 -8.15 3.57
CA LEU A 5 23.61 -8.85 2.64
C LEU A 5 22.29 -9.29 3.30
N ILE A 6 22.36 -9.79 4.53
CA ILE A 6 21.17 -10.16 5.31
C ILE A 6 20.30 -8.93 5.58
N ALA A 7 20.90 -7.79 5.94
CA ALA A 7 20.17 -6.54 6.17
C ALA A 7 19.42 -6.05 4.92
N VAL A 8 20.06 -6.12 3.73
CA VAL A 8 19.40 -5.78 2.45
C VAL A 8 18.20 -6.67 2.18
N GLN A 9 18.32 -7.99 2.41
CA GLN A 9 17.21 -8.92 2.19
C GLN A 9 16.04 -8.66 3.15
N ILE A 10 16.32 -8.37 4.44
CA ILE A 10 15.29 -8.05 5.43
C ILE A 10 14.57 -6.76 5.06
N LEU A 11 15.31 -5.69 4.72
CA LEU A 11 14.73 -4.41 4.32
C LEU A 11 13.90 -4.54 3.03
N GLY A 12 14.41 -5.26 2.04
CA GLY A 12 13.70 -5.56 0.81
C GLY A 12 12.42 -6.36 1.04
N ALA A 13 12.47 -7.39 1.90
CA ALA A 13 11.31 -8.22 2.23
C ALA A 13 10.23 -7.42 2.99
N ILE A 14 10.61 -6.61 3.98
CA ILE A 14 9.68 -5.73 4.69
C ILE A 14 9.05 -4.72 3.73
N GLY A 15 9.87 -4.07 2.90
CA GLY A 15 9.39 -3.09 1.95
C GLY A 15 8.44 -3.68 0.91
N GLY A 16 8.78 -4.84 0.34
CA GLY A 16 7.94 -5.58 -0.59
C GLY A 16 6.61 -6.03 0.05
N LEU A 17 6.65 -6.51 1.30
CA LEU A 17 5.46 -6.89 2.05
C LEU A 17 4.52 -5.70 2.28
N LEU A 18 5.06 -4.53 2.65
CA LEU A 18 4.27 -3.32 2.83
C LEU A 18 3.61 -2.85 1.54
N VAL A 19 4.32 -2.92 0.40
CA VAL A 19 3.76 -2.61 -0.92
C VAL A 19 2.65 -3.60 -1.30
N LEU A 20 2.82 -4.89 -1.03
CA LEU A 20 1.78 -5.90 -1.27
C LEU A 20 0.53 -5.60 -0.42
N ILE A 21 0.69 -5.35 0.87
CA ILE A 21 -0.42 -5.01 1.78
C ILE A 21 -1.11 -3.73 1.29
N ALA A 22 -0.36 -2.72 0.83
CA ALA A 22 -0.92 -1.51 0.25
C ALA A 22 -1.88 -1.80 -0.93
N GLY A 23 -1.50 -2.72 -1.83
CA GLY A 23 -2.36 -3.16 -2.93
C GLY A 23 -3.66 -3.83 -2.46
N PHE A 24 -3.59 -4.67 -1.43
CA PHE A 24 -4.77 -5.29 -0.85
C PHE A 24 -5.68 -4.27 -0.13
N VAL A 25 -5.11 -3.36 0.64
CA VAL A 25 -5.86 -2.31 1.36
C VAL A 25 -6.54 -1.36 0.38
N GLY A 26 -5.86 -0.99 -0.72
CA GLY A 26 -6.41 -0.12 -1.76
C GLY A 26 -7.52 -0.76 -2.59
N SER A 27 -7.48 -2.08 -2.80
CA SER A 27 -8.49 -2.83 -3.57
C SER A 27 -9.74 -3.20 -2.77
N LYS A 28 -9.65 -3.31 -1.44
CA LYS A 28 -10.77 -3.65 -0.54
C LYS A 28 -12.07 -2.85 -0.79
N PRO A 29 -12.08 -1.50 -0.93
CA PRO A 29 -13.31 -0.76 -1.21
C PRO A 29 -13.96 -1.19 -2.53
N PHE A 30 -13.19 -1.48 -3.57
CA PHE A 30 -13.74 -1.90 -4.87
C PHE A 30 -14.35 -3.30 -4.86
N ILE A 31 -13.82 -4.19 -4.02
CA ILE A 31 -14.37 -5.54 -3.81
C ILE A 31 -15.67 -5.49 -2.98
N THR A 32 -15.74 -4.56 -2.02
CA THR A 32 -16.86 -4.47 -1.07
C THR A 32 -18.02 -3.63 -1.62
N LEU A 33 -17.73 -2.61 -2.43
CA LEU A 33 -18.71 -1.71 -3.00
C LEU A 33 -19.32 -2.32 -4.27
N LYS A 34 -20.37 -3.11 -4.11
CA LYS A 34 -21.21 -3.52 -5.25
C LYS A 34 -22.21 -2.39 -5.52
N PRO A 35 -22.12 -1.68 -6.66
CA PRO A 35 -23.06 -0.60 -6.94
C PRO A 35 -24.48 -1.19 -7.11
N PRO A 36 -25.51 -0.56 -6.50
CA PRO A 36 -26.89 -0.93 -6.75
C PRO A 36 -27.23 -0.66 -8.23
N ALA A 37 -28.18 -1.42 -8.79
CA ALA A 37 -28.62 -1.28 -10.19
C ALA A 37 -29.30 0.07 -10.47
N SER A 38 -29.68 0.81 -9.42
CA SER A 38 -30.23 2.16 -9.48
C SER A 38 -29.13 3.21 -9.29
N ALA A 39 -29.28 4.37 -9.94
CA ALA A 39 -28.35 5.48 -9.81
C ALA A 39 -28.18 5.85 -8.32
N LEU A 40 -26.91 5.92 -7.87
CA LEU A 40 -26.56 6.27 -6.49
C LEU A 40 -27.07 7.68 -6.16
N ASN A 41 -27.81 7.81 -5.06
CA ASN A 41 -28.22 9.11 -4.54
C ASN A 41 -26.98 9.87 -4.01
N ALA A 42 -26.98 11.20 -4.05
CA ALA A 42 -25.86 12.06 -3.65
C ALA A 42 -25.30 11.71 -2.25
N ALA A 43 -26.18 11.39 -1.29
CA ALA A 43 -25.79 10.98 0.06
C ALA A 43 -25.01 9.65 0.09
N GLN A 44 -25.37 8.69 -0.79
CA GLN A 44 -24.69 7.41 -0.91
C GLN A 44 -23.31 7.59 -1.56
N LEU A 45 -23.21 8.45 -2.57
CA LEU A 45 -21.95 8.86 -3.19
C LEU A 45 -20.99 9.46 -2.17
N THR A 46 -21.42 10.41 -1.33
CA THR A 46 -20.58 10.99 -0.29
C THR A 46 -20.07 9.95 0.70
N GLY A 47 -20.92 9.00 1.11
CA GLY A 47 -20.54 7.90 2.00
C GLY A 47 -19.46 7.00 1.39
N VAL A 48 -19.63 6.64 0.11
CA VAL A 48 -18.67 5.82 -0.66
C VAL A 48 -17.34 6.55 -0.83
N PHE A 49 -17.36 7.83 -1.23
CA PHE A 49 -16.15 8.64 -1.39
C PHE A 49 -15.37 8.79 -0.08
N ARG A 50 -16.06 8.97 1.05
CA ARG A 50 -15.40 9.05 2.36
C ARG A 50 -14.68 7.75 2.69
N LEU A 51 -15.32 6.61 2.45
CA LEU A 51 -14.74 5.29 2.69
C LEU A 51 -13.54 5.05 1.76
N LEU A 52 -13.70 5.34 0.46
CA LEU A 52 -12.65 5.22 -0.55
C LEU A 52 -11.44 6.08 -0.20
N LYS A 53 -11.64 7.34 0.21
CA LYS A 53 -10.57 8.26 0.61
C LYS A 53 -9.76 7.70 1.78
N THR A 54 -10.41 7.15 2.79
CA THR A 54 -9.73 6.55 3.95
C THR A 54 -8.86 5.37 3.52
N TYR A 55 -9.40 4.43 2.74
CA TYR A 55 -8.64 3.26 2.27
C TYR A 55 -7.50 3.63 1.32
N MET A 56 -7.73 4.58 0.40
CA MET A 56 -6.68 5.11 -0.47
C MET A 56 -5.55 5.78 0.33
N SER A 57 -5.89 6.55 1.37
CA SER A 57 -4.88 7.23 2.19
C SER A 57 -3.97 6.22 2.90
N TRP A 58 -4.56 5.16 3.46
CA TRP A 58 -3.80 4.06 4.07
C TRP A 58 -2.97 3.29 3.05
N ALA A 59 -3.52 2.98 1.88
CA ALA A 59 -2.80 2.31 0.82
C ALA A 59 -1.58 3.14 0.35
N LEU A 60 -1.76 4.44 0.13
CA LEU A 60 -0.67 5.33 -0.26
C LEU A 60 0.41 5.43 0.82
N LEU A 61 0.01 5.49 2.10
CA LEU A 61 0.94 5.56 3.22
C LEU A 61 1.78 4.27 3.32
N LEU A 62 1.13 3.10 3.23
CA LEU A 62 1.81 1.81 3.23
C LEU A 62 2.73 1.63 2.02
N PHE A 63 2.30 2.10 0.84
CA PHE A 63 3.09 2.08 -0.37
C PHE A 63 4.34 2.96 -0.23
N ALA A 64 4.19 4.17 0.29
CA ALA A 64 5.30 5.09 0.53
C ALA A 64 6.30 4.52 1.53
N LEU A 65 5.81 3.99 2.67
CA LEU A 65 6.68 3.33 3.65
C LEU A 65 7.41 2.13 3.05
N GLY A 66 6.69 1.26 2.33
CA GLY A 66 7.29 0.12 1.65
C GLY A 66 8.36 0.53 0.63
N GLY A 67 8.10 1.59 -0.15
CA GLY A 67 9.07 2.19 -1.06
C GLY A 67 10.32 2.72 -0.36
N ILE A 68 10.19 3.34 0.82
CA ILE A 68 11.33 3.80 1.62
C ILE A 68 12.21 2.62 2.06
N PHE A 69 11.61 1.51 2.52
CA PHE A 69 12.34 0.31 2.91
C PHE A 69 13.07 -0.34 1.72
N ILE A 70 12.41 -0.44 0.56
CA ILE A 70 13.03 -0.96 -0.66
C ILE A 70 14.19 -0.05 -1.09
N MET A 71 14.00 1.26 -1.06
CA MET A 71 15.03 2.19 -1.47
C MET A 71 16.23 2.21 -0.50
N ALA A 72 15.97 2.11 0.80
CA ALA A 72 17.02 1.93 1.79
C ALA A 72 17.81 0.63 1.57
N ALA A 73 17.14 -0.48 1.24
CA ALA A 73 17.80 -1.73 0.87
C ALA A 73 18.71 -1.56 -0.36
N PHE A 74 18.23 -0.84 -1.38
CA PHE A 74 18.98 -0.55 -2.60
C PHE A 74 20.23 0.29 -2.34
N ILE A 75 20.10 1.35 -1.52
CA ILE A 75 21.23 2.21 -1.12
C ILE A 75 22.28 1.41 -0.37
N VAL A 76 21.88 0.59 0.61
CA VAL A 76 22.81 -0.26 1.38
C VAL A 76 23.51 -1.25 0.46
N PHE A 77 22.80 -1.83 -0.51
CA PHE A 77 23.39 -2.73 -1.49
C PHE A 77 24.42 -2.05 -2.40
N MET A 78 24.18 -0.81 -2.83
CA MET A 78 25.12 -0.08 -3.69
C MET A 78 26.41 0.37 -2.98
N ILE A 79 26.34 0.60 -1.67
CA ILE A 79 27.50 1.05 -0.86
C ILE A 79 28.40 -0.12 -0.46
N MET A 80 27.84 -1.33 -0.39
CA MET A 80 28.53 -2.55 0.04
C MET A 80 29.30 -3.22 -1.11
#